data_AF-A0A2C9LDV6-F1
#
_entry.id   AF-A0A2C9LDV6-F1
#
_cell.length_a   1.000
_cell.length_b   1.000
_cell.length_c   1.000
_cell.angle_alpha   90.00
_cell.angle_beta   90.00
_cell.angle_gamma   90.00
#
_symmetry.space_group_name_H-M   'P 1'
#
loop_
_entity.id
_entity.type
_entity.pdbx_description
1 polymer ?
#
loop_
_entity_poly.entity_id
_entity_poly.type
_entity_poly.pdbx_seq_one_letter_code
_entity_poly.pdbx_strand_id
1 'polypeptide(L)'
;MEQGAVIDQVLYALKWNGFYQKSRLGIILAAYVTGALHYISVVFIGRSVPHQCRRLLSLNLTIHDESFDVLSNSSDMPYRVSYGQCRIDVKNDTDVIFTTHCREGYEYVEAKMSSFVSE
;
A
#
# COMPACT_ATOMS: atom_id res chain seq x y z
N MET A 1 8.62 -24.20 -59.90
CA MET A 1 7.36 -23.44 -60.02
C MET A 1 6.29 -23.85 -58.99
N GLU A 2 6.45 -24.99 -58.29
CA GLU A 2 5.42 -25.50 -57.37
C GLU A 2 5.37 -24.83 -55.98
N GLN A 3 6.48 -24.28 -55.49
CA GLN A 3 6.55 -23.68 -54.15
C GLN A 3 5.62 -22.47 -53.96
N GLY A 4 5.42 -21.66 -55.02
CA GLY A 4 4.50 -20.51 -54.96
C GLY A 4 3.05 -20.93 -54.78
N ALA A 5 2.61 -21.99 -55.48
CA ALA A 5 1.25 -22.50 -55.39
C ALA A 5 0.92 -23.07 -54.01
N VAL A 6 1.91 -23.70 -53.36
CA VAL A 6 1.78 -24.22 -51.98
C VAL A 6 1.63 -23.06 -50.98
N ILE A 7 2.42 -22.00 -51.15
CA ILE A 7 2.34 -20.81 -50.28
C ILE A 7 0.99 -20.11 -50.43
N ASP A 8 0.48 -19.97 -51.65
CA ASP A 8 -0.83 -19.34 -51.90
C ASP A 8 -1.98 -20.14 -51.28
N GLN A 9 -1.95 -21.47 -51.37
CA GLN A 9 -2.95 -22.31 -50.69
C GLN A 9 -2.92 -22.15 -49.17
N VAL A 10 -1.73 -22.06 -48.59
CA VAL A 10 -1.55 -21.83 -47.14
C VAL A 10 -2.08 -20.46 -46.75
N LEU A 11 -1.77 -19.41 -47.51
CA LEU A 11 -2.26 -18.04 -47.24
C LEU A 11 -3.78 -17.94 -47.38
N TYR A 12 -4.36 -18.60 -48.38
CA TYR A 12 -5.81 -18.67 -48.57
C TYR A 12 -6.51 -19.40 -47.41
N ALA A 13 -5.93 -20.51 -46.95
CA ALA A 13 -6.45 -21.29 -45.83
C ALA A 13 -6.34 -20.55 -44.49
N LEU A 14 -5.23 -19.83 -44.25
CA LEU A 14 -5.03 -19.06 -43.02
C LEU A 14 -6.00 -17.87 -42.91
N LYS A 15 -6.40 -17.27 -44.04
CA LYS A 15 -7.16 -16.01 -44.11
C LYS A 15 -6.39 -14.85 -43.48
N TRP A 16 -6.69 -13.60 -43.85
CA TRP A 16 -5.96 -12.43 -43.32
C TRP A 16 -6.16 -12.20 -41.80
N ASN A 17 -7.34 -12.56 -41.28
CA ASN A 17 -7.70 -12.44 -39.86
C ASN A 17 -8.30 -13.74 -39.33
N GLY A 18 -7.71 -14.87 -39.70
CA GLY A 18 -8.12 -16.19 -39.28
C GLY A 18 -7.81 -16.46 -37.81
N PHE A 19 -8.26 -17.62 -37.34
CA PHE A 19 -8.08 -18.05 -35.95
C PHE A 19 -6.60 -18.10 -35.54
N TYR A 20 -5.72 -18.51 -36.45
CA TYR A 20 -4.28 -18.58 -36.19
C TYR A 20 -3.63 -17.22 -35.91
N GLN A 21 -3.94 -16.16 -36.68
CA GLN A 21 -3.38 -14.83 -36.38
C GLN A 21 -3.90 -14.31 -35.03
N LYS A 22 -5.18 -14.53 -34.72
CA LYS A 22 -5.80 -14.09 -33.46
C LYS A 22 -5.21 -14.82 -32.25
N SER A 23 -5.04 -16.14 -32.33
CA SER A 23 -4.45 -16.93 -31.24
C SER A 23 -2.98 -16.58 -31.04
N ARG A 24 -2.21 -16.42 -32.12
CA ARG A 24 -0.81 -15.97 -32.07
C ARG A 24 -0.69 -14.60 -31.40
N LEU A 25 -1.55 -13.65 -31.78
CA LEU A 25 -1.58 -12.33 -31.16
C LEU A 25 -1.92 -12.41 -29.67
N GLY A 26 -2.89 -13.24 -29.28
CA GLY A 26 -3.25 -13.47 -27.89
C GLY A 26 -2.10 -14.04 -27.05
N ILE A 27 -1.36 -15.02 -27.57
CA ILE A 27 -0.19 -15.59 -26.91
C ILE A 27 0.92 -14.54 -26.75
N ILE A 28 1.17 -13.74 -27.78
CA ILE A 28 2.16 -12.66 -27.72
C ILE A 28 1.75 -11.63 -26.66
N LEU A 29 0.49 -11.20 -26.65
CA LEU A 29 -0.02 -10.26 -25.64
C LEU A 29 0.08 -10.83 -24.22
N ALA A 30 -0.24 -12.11 -24.02
CA ALA A 30 -0.13 -12.76 -22.72
C ALA A 30 1.31 -12.73 -22.17
N ALA A 31 2.32 -12.84 -23.04
CA ALA A 31 3.71 -12.68 -22.63
C ALA A 31 4.01 -11.27 -22.11
N TYR A 32 3.44 -10.23 -22.72
CA TYR A 32 3.60 -8.83 -22.29
C TYR A 32 2.84 -8.48 -21.00
N VAL A 33 1.75 -9.20 -20.68
CA VAL A 33 0.99 -8.97 -19.44
C VAL A 33 1.89 -9.13 -18.21
N THR A 34 2.80 -10.11 -18.21
CA THR A 34 3.72 -10.34 -17.09
C THR A 34 4.63 -9.14 -16.84
N GLY A 35 5.19 -8.55 -17.91
CA GLY A 35 6.00 -7.34 -17.83
C GLY A 35 5.18 -6.14 -17.34
N ALA A 36 3.97 -5.96 -17.86
CA ALA A 36 3.08 -4.88 -17.43
C ALA A 36 2.73 -4.99 -15.93
N LEU A 37 2.43 -6.20 -15.44
CA LEU A 37 2.20 -6.46 -14.02
C LEU A 37 3.44 -6.14 -13.17
N HIS A 38 4.64 -6.46 -13.67
CA HIS A 38 5.87 -6.11 -12.98
C HIS A 38 6.10 -4.59 -12.91
N TYR A 39 5.88 -3.85 -14.00
CA TYR A 39 5.98 -2.38 -13.97
C TYR A 39 4.93 -1.75 -13.06
N ILE A 40 3.70 -2.25 -13.07
CA ILE A 40 2.65 -1.83 -12.13
C ILE A 40 3.10 -2.10 -10.69
N SER A 41 3.72 -3.26 -10.41
CA SER A 41 4.23 -3.54 -9.07
C SER A 41 5.28 -2.52 -8.62
N VAL A 42 6.17 -2.06 -9.51
CA VAL A 42 7.16 -1.02 -9.17
C VAL A 42 6.49 0.34 -8.90
N VAL A 43 5.46 0.69 -9.66
CA VAL A 43 4.72 1.96 -9.47
C VAL A 43 3.83 1.93 -8.22
N PHE A 44 3.22 0.79 -7.89
CA PHE A 44 2.29 0.66 -6.78
C PHE A 44 2.92 0.17 -5.47
N ILE A 45 4.11 -0.45 -5.51
CA ILE A 45 4.98 -0.61 -4.33
C ILE A 45 5.73 0.71 -4.11
N GLY A 46 4.99 1.81 -4.14
CA GLY A 46 5.44 3.07 -3.57
C GLY A 46 5.58 2.84 -2.07
N ARG A 47 6.80 3.00 -1.55
CA ARG A 47 7.07 2.97 -0.11
C ARG A 47 6.05 3.86 0.60
N SER A 48 5.25 3.29 1.49
CA SER A 48 4.32 4.09 2.29
C SER A 48 5.12 5.13 3.08
N VAL A 49 4.70 6.39 3.01
CA VAL A 49 5.35 7.47 3.74
C VAL A 49 5.30 7.13 5.23
N PRO A 50 6.44 7.12 5.94
CA PRO A 50 6.46 6.91 7.38
C PRO A 50 5.51 7.89 8.06
N HIS A 51 4.58 7.35 8.84
CA HIS A 51 3.57 8.11 9.55
C HIS A 51 3.41 7.59 10.98
N GLN A 52 2.92 8.46 11.85
CA GLN A 52 2.55 8.14 13.23
C GLN A 52 1.18 8.74 13.53
N CYS A 53 0.48 8.25 14.56
CA CYS A 53 -0.73 8.91 15.03
C CYS A 53 -0.42 10.38 15.36
N ARG A 54 -1.32 11.27 14.97
CA ARG A 54 -1.21 12.69 15.33
C ARG A 54 -1.21 12.84 16.85
N ARG A 55 -0.38 13.74 17.37
CA ARG A 55 -0.36 14.08 18.80
C ARG A 55 -1.71 14.68 19.21
N LEU A 56 -2.33 14.07 20.21
CA LEU A 56 -3.57 14.54 20.81
C LEU A 56 -3.28 15.70 21.77
N LEU A 57 -4.23 16.63 21.90
CA LEU A 57 -4.13 17.73 22.86
C LEU A 57 -4.58 17.32 24.27
N SER A 58 -5.50 16.35 24.36
CA SER A 58 -5.98 15.76 25.62
C SER A 58 -6.29 14.28 25.39
N LEU A 59 -6.04 13.45 26.41
CA LEU A 59 -6.39 12.04 26.39
C LEU A 59 -6.97 11.65 27.75
N ASN A 60 -8.30 11.71 27.83
CA ASN A 60 -9.04 11.33 29.02
C ASN A 60 -9.14 9.80 29.11
N LEU A 61 -8.49 9.23 30.12
CA LEU A 61 -8.57 7.81 30.46
C LEU A 61 -9.28 7.65 31.79
N THR A 62 -10.26 6.76 31.84
CA THR A 62 -10.87 6.34 33.10
C THR A 62 -10.13 5.12 33.63
N ILE A 63 -9.43 5.27 34.75
CA ILE A 63 -8.73 4.18 35.45
C ILE A 63 -9.28 4.14 36.87
N HIS A 64 -9.86 3.01 37.29
CA HIS A 64 -10.43 2.83 38.64
C HIS A 64 -11.45 3.92 39.06
N ASP A 65 -12.45 4.19 38.22
CA ASP A 65 -13.53 5.19 38.42
C ASP A 65 -13.11 6.67 38.47
N GLU A 66 -11.82 6.99 38.24
CA GLU A 66 -11.33 8.36 38.11
C GLU A 66 -10.91 8.63 36.65
N SER A 67 -11.36 9.77 36.11
CA SER A 67 -11.01 10.23 34.76
C SER A 67 -9.78 11.14 34.80
N PHE A 68 -8.71 10.72 34.16
CA PHE A 68 -7.44 11.46 34.10
C PHE A 68 -7.14 11.89 32.68
N ASP A 69 -6.77 13.16 32.49
CA ASP A 69 -6.13 13.60 31.26
C ASP A 69 -4.62 13.38 31.35
N VAL A 70 -4.15 12.35 30.65
CA VAL A 70 -2.75 11.90 30.72
C VAL A 70 -1.80 12.88 30.02
N LEU A 71 -2.30 13.74 29.14
CA LEU A 71 -1.46 14.63 28.33
C LEU A 71 -1.32 16.03 28.95
N SER A 72 -2.40 16.60 29.50
CA SER A 72 -2.35 17.93 30.12
C SER A 72 -1.69 17.94 31.50
N ASN A 73 -1.70 16.81 32.23
CA ASN A 73 -1.11 16.68 33.56
C ASN A 73 0.16 15.80 33.59
N SER A 74 0.92 15.80 32.50
CA SER A 74 2.06 14.91 32.27
C SER A 74 3.26 15.11 33.23
N SER A 75 3.31 16.23 33.96
CA SER A 75 4.39 16.51 34.91
C SER A 75 4.33 15.70 36.21
N ASP A 76 3.14 15.24 36.63
CA ASP A 76 2.93 14.55 37.91
C ASP A 76 2.52 13.07 37.77
N MET A 77 2.39 12.57 36.53
CA MET A 77 1.87 11.23 36.25
C MET A 77 2.97 10.27 35.76
N PRO A 78 3.05 9.03 36.27
CA PRO A 78 4.06 8.04 35.84
C PRO A 78 3.74 7.43 34.45
N TYR A 79 2.84 8.02 33.69
CA TYR A 79 2.36 7.48 32.42
C TYR A 79 3.12 8.07 31.23
N ARG A 80 3.63 7.18 30.36
CA ARG A 80 4.28 7.55 29.10
C ARG A 80 3.37 7.24 27.93
N VAL A 81 3.10 8.23 27.09
CA VAL A 81 2.31 8.06 25.86
C VAL A 81 3.24 7.83 24.67
N SER A 82 3.01 6.77 23.92
CA SER A 82 3.75 6.40 22.71
C SER A 82 2.83 6.44 21.49
N TYR A 83 3.24 7.18 20.47
CA TYR A 83 2.49 7.32 19.22
C TYR A 83 3.10 6.40 18.16
N GLY A 84 2.42 5.29 17.86
CA GLY A 84 2.78 4.36 16.81
C GLY A 84 2.13 4.71 15.46
N GLN A 85 2.34 3.85 14.46
CA GLN A 85 1.79 4.09 13.11
C GLN A 85 0.27 4.03 13.08
N CYS A 86 -0.35 3.06 13.77
CA CYS A 86 -1.80 2.83 13.74
C CYS A 86 -2.48 2.89 15.11
N ARG A 87 -1.71 3.14 16.18
CA ARG A 87 -2.19 3.13 17.55
C ARG A 87 -1.40 4.06 18.46
N ILE A 88 -2.06 4.52 19.50
CA ILE A 88 -1.49 5.29 20.61
C ILE A 88 -1.53 4.36 21.82
N ASP A 89 -0.36 4.11 22.40
CA ASP A 89 -0.19 3.25 23.58
C ASP A 89 0.16 4.12 24.79
N VAL A 90 -0.52 3.90 25.91
CA VAL A 90 -0.24 4.54 27.19
C VAL A 90 0.35 3.50 28.11
N LYS A 91 1.57 3.77 28.58
CA LYS A 91 2.38 2.86 29.36
C LYS A 91 2.59 3.38 30.77
N ASN A 92 2.60 2.50 31.76
CA ASN A 92 3.17 2.78 33.07
C ASN A 92 4.47 1.98 33.17
N ASP A 93 5.60 2.68 33.18
CA ASP A 93 6.94 2.13 33.00
C ASP A 93 7.08 1.24 31.75
N THR A 94 6.84 -0.07 31.89
CA THR A 94 6.97 -1.05 30.80
C THR A 94 5.63 -1.57 30.26
N ASP A 95 4.57 -1.52 31.06
CA ASP A 95 3.30 -2.18 30.74
C ASP A 95 2.33 -1.24 30.04
N VAL A 96 1.66 -1.75 28.99
CA VAL A 96 0.63 -1.01 28.25
C VAL A 96 -0.68 -1.11 29.01
N ILE A 97 -1.14 0.00 29.57
CA ILE A 97 -2.41 0.08 30.31
C ILE A 97 -3.57 0.37 29.35
N PHE A 98 -3.32 1.15 28.32
CA PHE A 98 -4.36 1.56 27.38
C PHE A 98 -3.82 1.67 25.97
N THR A 99 -4.61 1.24 25.00
CA THR A 99 -4.31 1.36 23.58
C THR A 99 -5.55 1.90 22.86
N THR A 100 -5.36 2.91 22.02
CA THR A 100 -6.42 3.45 21.17
C THR A 100 -5.95 3.65 19.74
N HIS A 101 -6.88 3.73 18.80
CA HIS A 101 -6.59 4.02 17.39
C HIS A 101 -6.42 5.53 17.15
N CYS A 102 -5.75 5.91 16.05
CA CYS A 102 -5.51 7.31 15.71
C CYS A 102 -6.80 8.04 15.25
N ARG A 103 -7.67 8.46 16.19
CA ARG A 103 -8.95 9.13 15.87
C ARG A 103 -8.77 10.48 15.17
N GLU A 104 -7.74 11.24 15.53
CA GLU A 104 -7.45 12.56 14.95
C GLU A 104 -6.58 12.50 13.67
N GLY A 105 -6.40 11.29 13.12
CA GLY A 105 -5.61 11.06 11.93
C GLY A 105 -4.11 10.87 12.20
N TYR A 106 -3.33 11.09 11.15
CA TYR A 106 -1.91 10.75 11.10
C TYR A 106 -1.06 11.98 10.82
N GLU A 107 0.12 12.01 11.45
CA GLU A 107 1.21 12.91 11.13
C GLU A 107 2.22 12.16 10.25
N TYR A 108 2.54 12.74 9.10
CA TYR A 108 3.46 12.14 8.13
C TYR A 108 4.80 12.88 8.24
N VAL A 109 5.90 12.13 8.20
CA VAL A 109 7.26 12.73 8.21
C VAL A 109 7.49 13.55 6.94
N GLU A 110 6.86 13.15 5.84
CA GLU A 110 6.96 13.78 4.52
C GLU A 110 5.55 14.02 3.94
N ALA A 111 5.47 14.69 2.79
CA ALA A 111 4.18 14.95 2.14
C ALA A 111 3.43 13.63 1.88
N LYS A 112 2.18 13.54 2.36
CA LYS A 112 1.33 12.32 2.28
C LYS A 112 1.24 11.70 0.88
N MET A 113 1.40 12.49 -0.18
CA MET A 113 1.33 12.06 -1.58
C MET A 113 2.70 11.96 -2.27
N SER A 114 3.81 11.91 -1.53
CA SER A 114 5.11 11.67 -2.15
C SER A 114 5.17 10.24 -2.68
N SER A 115 5.48 10.12 -3.97
CA SER A 115 5.89 8.84 -4.56
C SER A 115 7.41 8.79 -4.54
N PHE A 116 7.95 7.86 -3.78
CA PHE A 116 9.37 7.56 -3.83
C PHE A 116 9.58 6.52 -4.91
N VAL A 117 10.11 6.95 -6.05
CA VAL A 117 10.70 6.02 -7.01
C VAL A 117 11.99 5.53 -6.36
N SER A 118 12.05 4.25 -5.99
CA SER A 118 13.31 3.62 -5.61
C SER A 118 14.23 3.65 -6.83
N GLU A 119 15.41 4.27 -6.70
CA GLU A 119 16.48 4.23 -7.70
C GLU A 119 16.95 2.79 -7.97
#